data_AF-A0A0B1PD56-F1
#
_entry.id   AF-A0A0B1PD56-F1
#
_cell.length_a   1.000
_cell.length_b   1.000
_cell.length_c   1.000
_cell.angle_alpha   90.00
_cell.angle_beta   90.00
_cell.angle_gamma   90.00
#
_symmetry.space_group_name_H-M   'P 1'
#
loop_
_entity.id
_entity.type
_entity.pdbx_description
1 polymer ?
#
loop_
_entity_poly.entity_id
_entity_poly.type
_entity_poly.pdbx_seq_one_letter_code
_entity_poly.pdbx_strand_id
1 'polypeptide(L)'
;MLSNEIERVCSMQPAYVKLYGQNKSDAPHRTWMEFFSKAPRCGFRVFDESGIARPFKKQQPLEFCKRCNGHHPTKNCSRAPSCSNCGSGNHTKDNCLAATKCRNSGGPHHSDSRKCLARPTRSGAPTKEQMRIYRQAGDREYQAVLRARAAEENTVSIENMNAELTSSQLQENTKTTDNILVFHVEDSTRDARSL
;
A
#
# COMPACT_ATOMS: atom_id res chain seq x y z
N MET A 1 15.72 41.40 -11.16
CA MET A 1 16.99 40.77 -11.59
C MET A 1 16.71 39.63 -12.58
N LEU A 2 16.45 38.39 -12.15
CA LEU A 2 16.24 37.25 -13.06
C LEU A 2 15.14 37.47 -14.12
N SER A 3 13.93 37.90 -13.72
CA SER A 3 12.83 38.14 -14.68
C SER A 3 13.16 39.19 -15.75
N ASN A 4 13.86 40.27 -15.35
CA ASN A 4 14.30 41.34 -16.26
C ASN A 4 15.32 40.83 -17.28
N GLU A 5 16.22 39.94 -16.87
CA GLU A 5 17.23 39.33 -17.74
C GLU A 5 16.60 38.34 -18.73
N ILE A 6 15.64 37.54 -18.27
CA ILE A 6 14.83 36.68 -19.15
C ILE A 6 14.11 37.54 -20.20
N GLU A 7 13.48 38.63 -19.77
CA GLU A 7 12.80 39.58 -20.65
C GLU A 7 13.76 40.23 -21.66
N ARG A 8 14.98 40.62 -21.23
CA ARG A 8 16.05 41.13 -22.10
C ARG A 8 16.44 40.13 -23.20
N VAL A 9 16.65 38.85 -22.87
CA VAL A 9 17.21 37.88 -23.83
C VAL A 9 16.15 37.19 -24.68
N CYS A 10 14.96 36.89 -24.14
CA CYS A 10 13.90 36.22 -24.90
C CYS A 10 12.82 37.16 -25.49
N SER A 11 12.90 38.46 -25.18
CA SER A 11 11.94 39.50 -25.57
C SER A 11 10.49 39.21 -25.12
N MET A 12 10.34 38.48 -24.01
CA MET A 12 9.04 38.15 -23.41
C MET A 12 9.16 38.18 -21.87
N GLN A 13 8.24 38.88 -21.22
CA GLN A 13 8.15 38.84 -19.77
C GLN A 13 7.62 37.48 -19.28
N PRO A 14 8.31 36.78 -18.36
CA PRO A 14 7.78 35.57 -17.76
C PRO A 14 6.65 35.92 -16.79
N ALA A 15 5.48 35.30 -16.95
CA ALA A 15 4.30 35.51 -16.10
C ALA A 15 4.52 35.04 -14.66
N TYR A 16 5.41 34.06 -14.44
CA TYR A 16 5.84 33.63 -13.11
C TYR A 16 7.21 32.92 -13.20
N VAL A 17 8.03 33.05 -12.15
CA VAL A 17 9.35 32.39 -12.04
C VAL A 17 9.49 31.80 -10.65
N LYS A 18 10.00 30.57 -10.54
CA LYS A 18 10.30 29.90 -9.27
C LYS A 18 11.53 29.00 -9.35
N LEU A 19 12.06 28.62 -8.19
CA LEU A 19 13.06 27.56 -8.10
C LEU A 19 12.47 26.17 -8.40
N TYR A 20 13.28 25.27 -8.98
CA TYR A 20 12.88 23.93 -9.38
C TYR A 20 13.88 22.86 -8.91
N GLY A 21 13.36 21.75 -8.41
CA GLY A 21 14.16 20.65 -7.86
C GLY A 21 14.35 20.75 -6.35
N GLN A 22 15.43 20.15 -5.84
CA GLN A 22 15.82 20.25 -4.43
C GLN A 22 16.79 21.41 -4.25
N ASN A 23 16.29 22.53 -3.70
CA ASN A 23 17.09 23.73 -3.49
C ASN A 23 17.83 23.64 -2.16
N LYS A 24 18.97 22.95 -2.14
CA LYS A 24 19.92 23.05 -1.02
C LYS A 24 20.57 24.43 -1.03
N SER A 25 20.80 25.00 0.15
CA SER A 25 21.52 26.26 0.36
C SER A 25 22.89 26.24 -0.32
N ASP A 26 23.58 25.15 -0.10
CA ASP A 26 24.98 24.80 -0.41
C ASP A 26 25.18 24.18 -1.81
N ALA A 27 24.13 24.14 -2.65
CA ALA A 27 24.27 23.73 -4.05
C ALA A 27 24.94 24.85 -4.90
N PRO A 28 26.03 24.55 -5.65
CA PRO A 28 26.77 25.57 -6.43
C PRO A 28 25.96 26.13 -7.60
N HIS A 29 24.95 25.41 -8.07
CA HIS A 29 24.01 25.86 -9.10
C HIS A 29 22.57 25.54 -8.67
N ARG A 30 21.64 26.42 -9.02
CA ARG A 30 20.20 26.25 -8.75
C ARG A 30 19.41 26.34 -10.05
N THR A 31 18.44 25.45 -10.24
CA THR A 31 17.59 25.45 -11.44
C THR A 31 16.36 26.32 -11.20
N TRP A 32 16.09 27.24 -12.12
CA TRP A 32 14.85 28.01 -12.15
C TRP A 32 13.86 27.41 -13.14
N MET A 33 12.58 27.73 -12.97
CA MET A 33 11.47 27.32 -13.83
C MET A 33 10.58 28.53 -14.06
N GLU A 34 10.39 28.82 -15.35
CA GLU A 34 9.77 30.03 -15.85
C GLU A 34 8.49 29.67 -16.59
N PHE A 35 7.43 30.44 -16.36
CA PHE A 35 6.12 30.23 -16.93
C PHE A 35 5.80 31.41 -17.86
N PHE A 36 5.54 31.10 -19.12
CA PHE A 36 5.17 32.08 -20.15
C PHE A 36 3.78 31.77 -20.69
N SER A 37 3.02 32.80 -21.05
CA SER A 37 1.70 32.67 -21.69
C SER A 37 1.78 32.20 -23.15
N LYS A 38 2.93 32.41 -23.79
CA LYS A 38 3.29 31.92 -25.14
C LYS A 38 4.70 31.33 -25.06
N ALA A 39 5.00 30.29 -25.84
CA ALA A 39 6.32 29.67 -25.81
C ALA A 39 7.40 30.63 -26.36
N PRO A 40 8.49 30.91 -25.63
CA PRO A 40 9.63 31.65 -26.18
C PRO A 40 10.27 30.92 -27.36
N ARG A 41 11.03 31.65 -28.18
CA ARG A 41 11.89 31.03 -29.20
C ARG A 41 12.94 30.16 -28.48
N CYS A 42 13.25 29.01 -29.08
CA CYS A 42 13.99 27.94 -28.41
C CYS A 42 15.42 28.36 -28.00
N GLY A 43 15.82 28.06 -26.76
CA GLY A 43 17.23 27.95 -26.39
C GLY A 43 17.96 29.25 -26.02
N PHE A 44 17.31 30.17 -25.30
CA PHE A 44 18.00 31.32 -24.72
C PHE A 44 18.90 30.96 -23.53
N ARG A 45 19.77 31.89 -23.14
CA ARG A 45 20.65 31.82 -21.96
C ARG A 45 20.45 33.09 -21.12
N VAL A 46 20.70 33.03 -19.82
CA VAL A 46 20.47 34.10 -18.83
C VAL A 46 21.82 34.43 -18.17
N PHE A 47 22.20 35.71 -18.09
CA PHE A 47 23.48 36.21 -17.55
C PHE A 47 24.74 35.63 -18.21
N ASP A 48 24.63 34.97 -19.37
CA ASP A 48 25.68 34.24 -20.10
C ASP A 48 26.43 33.11 -19.32
N GLU A 49 26.24 33.00 -18.01
CA GLU A 49 26.67 31.90 -17.16
C GLU A 49 25.70 30.70 -17.16
N SER A 50 24.39 30.93 -17.36
CA SER A 50 23.38 29.87 -17.14
C SER A 50 23.49 28.71 -18.15
N GLY A 51 22.94 27.56 -17.76
CA GLY A 51 22.56 26.54 -18.75
C GLY A 51 21.56 27.10 -19.76
N ILE A 52 21.57 26.59 -21.00
CA ILE A 52 20.59 26.94 -22.03
C ILE A 52 19.19 26.52 -21.56
N ALA A 53 18.23 27.44 -21.61
CA ALA A 53 16.84 27.20 -21.23
C ALA A 53 16.19 26.15 -22.14
N ARG A 54 15.51 25.16 -21.54
CA ARG A 54 14.86 24.06 -22.26
C ARG A 54 13.38 23.97 -21.88
N PRO A 55 12.46 23.76 -22.84
CA PRO A 55 11.03 23.57 -22.54
C PRO A 55 10.82 22.46 -21.52
N PHE A 56 10.06 22.74 -20.45
CA PHE A 56 9.80 21.75 -19.40
C PHE A 56 8.92 20.61 -19.91
N LYS A 57 9.55 19.49 -20.27
CA LYS A 57 8.85 18.23 -20.51
C LYS A 57 8.46 17.62 -19.16
N LYS A 58 7.15 17.53 -18.89
CA LYS A 58 6.63 16.67 -17.82
C LYS A 58 7.18 15.25 -18.07
N GLN A 59 7.80 14.65 -17.05
CA GLN A 59 8.15 13.24 -17.11
C GLN A 59 6.88 12.42 -17.37
N GLN A 60 6.96 11.46 -18.29
CA GLN A 60 5.80 10.64 -18.63
C GLN A 60 5.31 9.85 -17.40
N PRO A 61 4.00 9.57 -17.29
CA PRO A 61 3.50 8.66 -16.28
C PRO A 61 4.27 7.34 -16.31
N LEU A 62 4.66 6.83 -15.14
CA LEU A 62 5.43 5.60 -15.04
C LEU A 62 4.62 4.45 -15.60
N GLU A 63 5.00 3.93 -16.77
CA GLU A 63 4.31 2.79 -17.37
C GLU A 63 4.45 1.56 -16.47
N PHE A 64 3.31 1.15 -15.91
CA PHE A 64 3.14 -0.09 -15.17
C PHE A 64 2.54 -1.12 -16.11
N CYS A 65 3.31 -2.15 -16.43
CA CYS A 65 2.92 -3.17 -17.39
C CYS A 65 1.85 -4.09 -16.79
N LYS A 66 0.59 -3.89 -17.19
CA LYS A 66 -0.58 -4.67 -16.77
C LYS A 66 -0.43 -6.19 -16.94
N ARG A 67 0.43 -6.64 -17.87
CA ARG A 67 0.71 -8.07 -18.12
C ARG A 67 1.51 -8.70 -16.98
N CYS A 68 2.66 -8.15 -16.63
CA CYS A 68 3.62 -8.80 -15.72
C CYS A 68 3.86 -8.04 -14.39
N ASN A 69 3.08 -6.99 -14.14
CA ASN A 69 3.17 -6.12 -12.95
C ASN A 69 4.55 -5.42 -12.78
N GLY A 70 5.23 -5.15 -13.90
CA GLY A 70 6.58 -4.56 -13.93
C GLY A 70 6.61 -3.09 -14.35
N HIS A 71 7.59 -2.34 -13.85
CA HIS A 71 7.81 -0.94 -14.21
C HIS A 71 8.63 -0.81 -15.52
N HIS A 72 7.94 -0.87 -16.66
CA HIS A 72 8.49 -0.62 -18.00
C HIS A 72 7.34 -0.43 -19.01
N PRO A 73 7.61 0.13 -20.21
CA PRO A 73 6.60 0.27 -21.25
C PRO A 73 5.88 -1.05 -21.56
N THR A 74 4.57 -0.95 -21.79
CA THR A 74 3.72 -2.15 -21.95
C THR A 74 3.87 -2.78 -23.32
N LYS A 75 4.11 -1.97 -24.36
CA LYS A 75 4.04 -2.34 -25.79
C LYS A 75 4.86 -3.58 -26.15
N ASN A 76 6.06 -3.72 -25.59
CA ASN A 76 7.03 -4.76 -25.97
C ASN A 76 7.27 -5.77 -24.82
N CYS A 77 6.26 -6.04 -23.98
CA CYS A 77 6.40 -6.93 -22.83
C CYS A 77 6.41 -8.42 -23.22
N SER A 78 7.61 -9.01 -23.30
CA SER A 78 7.82 -10.45 -23.50
C SER A 78 7.60 -11.32 -22.24
N ARG A 79 7.48 -10.71 -21.06
CA ARG A 79 7.36 -11.43 -19.78
C ARG A 79 6.03 -12.20 -19.69
N ALA A 80 6.03 -13.33 -19.01
CA ALA A 80 4.81 -14.07 -18.70
C ALA A 80 3.80 -13.19 -17.92
N PRO A 81 2.48 -13.39 -18.11
CA PRO A 81 1.47 -12.78 -17.25
C PRO A 81 1.69 -13.13 -15.77
N SER A 82 1.36 -12.21 -14.86
CA SER A 82 1.37 -12.48 -13.41
C SER A 82 0.11 -11.94 -12.73
N CYS A 83 -0.35 -12.66 -11.72
CA CYS A 83 -1.49 -12.26 -10.90
C CYS A 83 -1.21 -10.94 -10.18
N SER A 84 -2.12 -9.97 -10.28
CA SER A 84 -1.97 -8.64 -9.67
C SER A 84 -2.02 -8.65 -8.14
N ASN A 85 -2.50 -9.75 -7.54
CA ASN A 85 -2.57 -9.91 -6.09
C ASN A 85 -1.24 -10.40 -5.48
N CYS A 86 -0.74 -11.55 -5.91
CA CYS A 86 0.44 -12.22 -5.32
C CYS A 86 1.69 -12.26 -6.22
N GLY A 87 1.58 -11.85 -7.49
CA GLY A 87 2.70 -11.80 -8.44
C GLY A 87 3.20 -13.14 -8.99
N SER A 88 2.60 -14.28 -8.65
CA SER A 88 2.89 -15.57 -9.32
C SER A 88 2.11 -15.71 -10.64
N GLY A 89 2.41 -16.75 -11.44
CA GLY A 89 1.76 -17.03 -12.72
C GLY A 89 0.55 -17.95 -12.60
N ASN A 90 0.09 -18.46 -13.75
CA ASN A 90 -0.81 -19.61 -13.90
C ASN A 90 -2.24 -19.48 -13.31
N HIS A 91 -2.67 -18.29 -12.89
CA HIS A 91 -4.06 -18.02 -12.47
C HIS A 91 -4.44 -16.54 -12.66
N THR A 92 -5.74 -16.27 -12.69
CA THR A 92 -6.33 -14.90 -12.69
C THR A 92 -6.30 -14.29 -11.28
N LYS A 93 -6.61 -12.99 -11.16
CA LYS A 93 -6.74 -12.34 -9.85
C LYS A 93 -7.84 -12.98 -9.01
N ASP A 94 -8.93 -13.37 -9.65
CA ASP A 94 -10.19 -13.75 -9.01
C ASP A 94 -10.13 -15.16 -8.41
N ASN A 95 -9.26 -16.02 -8.97
CA ASN A 95 -8.92 -17.33 -8.45
C ASN A 95 -7.73 -17.28 -7.45
N CYS A 96 -7.34 -16.10 -6.96
CA CYS A 96 -6.14 -15.93 -6.14
C CYS A 96 -6.42 -16.00 -4.63
N LEU A 97 -6.29 -17.19 -4.06
CA LEU A 97 -6.40 -17.42 -2.60
C LEU A 97 -5.17 -16.97 -1.79
N ALA A 98 -4.09 -16.53 -2.46
CA ALA A 98 -2.86 -16.12 -1.78
C ALA A 98 -2.97 -14.71 -1.18
N ALA A 99 -2.31 -14.47 -0.04
CA ALA A 99 -2.20 -13.12 0.52
C ALA A 99 -1.49 -12.16 -0.45
N THR A 100 -1.89 -10.89 -0.41
CA THR A 100 -1.37 -9.85 -1.33
C THR A 100 0.14 -9.67 -1.17
N LYS A 101 0.89 -9.86 -2.26
CA LYS A 101 2.36 -9.78 -2.28
C LYS A 101 2.88 -9.04 -3.51
N CYS A 102 3.74 -8.06 -3.28
CA CYS A 102 4.31 -7.23 -4.33
C CYS A 102 5.34 -8.01 -5.16
N ARG A 103 5.11 -8.13 -6.48
CA ARG A 103 6.04 -8.76 -7.44
C ARG A 103 7.41 -8.07 -7.49
N ASN A 104 7.46 -6.77 -7.21
CA ASN A 104 8.68 -5.98 -7.33
C ASN A 104 9.47 -5.91 -6.01
N SER A 105 8.79 -5.67 -4.88
CA SER A 105 9.40 -5.42 -3.55
C SER A 105 9.11 -6.47 -2.49
N GLY A 106 8.35 -7.53 -2.74
CA GLY A 106 8.01 -8.57 -1.76
C GLY A 106 7.01 -8.17 -0.65
N GLY A 107 6.79 -6.87 -0.43
CA GLY A 107 5.89 -6.35 0.62
C GLY A 107 4.40 -6.67 0.46
N PRO A 108 3.60 -6.51 1.54
CA PRO A 108 2.18 -6.85 1.62
C PRO A 108 1.27 -5.81 0.93
N HIS A 109 1.50 -5.56 -0.36
CA HIS A 109 0.75 -4.61 -1.19
C HIS A 109 0.83 -4.94 -2.68
N HIS A 110 -0.15 -4.46 -3.45
CA HIS A 110 -0.12 -4.56 -4.92
C HIS A 110 1.07 -3.79 -5.52
N SER A 111 1.52 -4.22 -6.70
CA SER A 111 2.78 -3.73 -7.29
C SER A 111 2.69 -2.34 -7.92
N ASP A 112 1.47 -1.84 -8.14
CA ASP A 112 1.12 -0.49 -8.57
C ASP A 112 0.90 0.49 -7.40
N SER A 113 0.97 0.00 -6.15
CA SER A 113 0.80 0.79 -4.93
C SER A 113 1.81 1.93 -4.81
N ARG A 114 1.41 3.03 -4.17
CA ARG A 114 2.33 4.12 -3.78
C ARG A 114 3.26 3.71 -2.62
N LYS A 115 2.95 2.64 -1.88
CA LYS A 115 3.81 2.07 -0.82
C LYS A 115 5.00 1.26 -1.37
N CYS A 116 4.99 0.88 -2.66
CA CYS A 116 6.03 0.04 -3.22
C CYS A 116 7.36 0.79 -3.39
N LEU A 117 8.36 0.51 -2.55
CA LEU A 117 9.72 1.07 -2.66
C LEU A 117 10.40 0.76 -4.01
N ALA A 118 10.03 -0.36 -4.65
CA ALA A 118 10.52 -0.72 -5.98
C ALA A 118 9.84 0.03 -7.15
N ARG A 119 9.00 1.03 -6.85
CA ARG A 119 8.42 1.97 -7.82
C ARG A 119 9.47 3.01 -8.20
N PRO A 120 9.71 3.29 -9.50
CA PRO A 120 10.54 4.40 -9.92
C PRO A 120 10.07 5.74 -9.35
N THR A 121 10.99 6.66 -9.18
CA THR A 121 10.75 7.99 -8.61
C THR A 121 11.16 9.08 -9.62
N ARG A 122 11.08 10.36 -9.22
CA ARG A 122 11.63 11.47 -10.02
C ARG A 122 13.14 11.36 -10.26
N SER A 123 13.85 10.55 -9.46
CA SER A 123 15.29 10.27 -9.60
C SER A 123 15.59 9.04 -10.49
N GLY A 124 14.57 8.42 -11.10
CA GLY A 124 14.71 7.24 -11.95
C GLY A 124 14.24 5.93 -11.29
N ALA A 125 14.59 4.80 -11.92
CA ALA A 125 14.30 3.46 -11.40
C ALA A 125 15.33 3.03 -10.34
N PRO A 126 14.95 2.19 -9.35
CA PRO A 126 15.88 1.73 -8.32
C PRO A 126 17.04 0.90 -8.88
N THR A 127 18.22 1.04 -8.27
CA THR A 127 19.41 0.25 -8.64
C THR A 127 19.27 -1.22 -8.23
N LYS A 128 20.13 -2.10 -8.79
CA LYS A 128 20.17 -3.53 -8.43
C LYS A 128 20.37 -3.75 -6.92
N GLU A 129 21.11 -2.88 -6.25
CA GLU A 129 21.35 -2.94 -4.81
C GLU A 129 20.14 -2.45 -3.99
N GLN A 130 19.56 -1.30 -4.38
CA GLN A 130 18.31 -0.82 -3.78
C GLN A 130 17.20 -1.88 -3.89
N MET A 131 17.08 -2.55 -5.04
CA MET A 131 16.14 -3.66 -5.24
C MET A 131 16.41 -4.88 -4.33
N ARG A 132 17.66 -5.16 -3.94
CA ARG A 132 17.99 -6.20 -2.96
C ARG A 132 17.47 -5.80 -1.58
N ILE A 133 17.79 -4.58 -1.14
CA ILE A 133 17.37 -4.03 0.16
C ILE A 133 15.83 -3.96 0.26
N TYR A 134 15.16 -3.45 -0.78
CA TYR A 134 13.71 -3.32 -0.80
C TYR A 134 12.98 -4.67 -0.76
N ARG A 135 13.52 -5.71 -1.40
CA ARG A 135 12.99 -7.08 -1.28
C ARG A 135 13.19 -7.64 0.11
N GLN A 136 14.41 -7.56 0.65
CA GLN A 136 14.69 -8.03 2.02
C GLN A 136 13.85 -7.29 3.08
N ALA A 137 13.49 -6.03 2.86
CA ALA A 137 12.58 -5.27 3.72
C ALA A 137 11.12 -5.71 3.54
N GLY A 138 10.62 -5.75 2.30
CA GLY A 138 9.23 -6.12 2.02
C GLY A 138 8.91 -7.58 2.32
N ASP A 139 9.83 -8.52 2.09
CA ASP A 139 9.66 -9.91 2.51
C ASP A 139 9.57 -10.02 4.04
N ARG A 140 10.32 -9.21 4.81
CA ARG A 140 10.19 -9.13 6.28
C ARG A 140 8.85 -8.55 6.72
N GLU A 141 8.39 -7.48 6.06
CA GLU A 141 7.07 -6.86 6.30
C GLU A 141 5.93 -7.86 6.01
N TYR A 142 5.98 -8.55 4.87
CA TYR A 142 5.02 -9.57 4.46
C TYR A 142 4.98 -10.75 5.44
N GLN A 143 6.15 -11.25 5.86
CA GLN A 143 6.24 -12.32 6.87
C GLN A 143 5.81 -11.87 8.27
N ALA A 144 5.80 -10.57 8.58
CA ALA A 144 5.19 -10.06 9.81
C ALA A 144 3.66 -10.05 9.72
N VAL A 145 3.10 -9.59 8.60
CA VAL A 145 1.64 -9.60 8.36
C VAL A 145 1.07 -11.02 8.36
N LEU A 146 1.76 -12.01 7.77
CA LEU A 146 1.30 -13.41 7.84
C LEU A 146 1.29 -13.95 9.29
N ARG A 147 2.29 -13.63 10.11
CA ARG A 147 2.33 -14.05 11.52
C ARG A 147 1.28 -13.35 12.38
N ALA A 148 0.97 -12.08 12.10
CA ALA A 148 -0.12 -11.37 12.76
C ALA A 148 -1.47 -12.04 12.47
N ARG A 149 -1.79 -12.30 11.20
CA ARG A 149 -3.02 -13.00 10.81
C ARG A 149 -3.15 -14.39 11.43
N ALA A 150 -2.07 -15.19 11.40
CA ALA A 150 -2.09 -16.50 12.03
C ALA A 150 -2.32 -16.42 13.56
N ALA A 151 -1.86 -15.35 14.23
CA ALA A 151 -2.17 -15.12 15.64
C ALA A 151 -3.64 -14.70 15.84
N GLU A 152 -4.17 -13.79 15.01
CA GLU A 152 -5.57 -13.35 14.99
C GLU A 152 -6.53 -14.54 14.78
N GLU A 153 -6.25 -15.38 13.77
CA GLU A 153 -6.99 -16.61 13.44
C GLU A 153 -6.97 -17.61 14.62
N ASN A 154 -5.82 -17.79 15.27
CA ASN A 154 -5.70 -18.64 16.47
C ASN A 154 -6.49 -18.08 17.66
N THR A 155 -6.46 -16.76 17.91
CA THR A 155 -7.25 -16.16 19.01
C THR A 155 -8.74 -16.32 18.80
N VAL A 156 -9.25 -16.08 17.58
CA VAL A 156 -10.67 -16.28 17.24
C VAL A 156 -11.06 -17.76 17.38
N SER A 157 -10.17 -18.70 17.03
CA SER A 157 -10.42 -20.12 17.24
C SER A 157 -10.54 -20.48 18.73
N ILE A 158 -9.72 -19.89 19.61
CA ILE A 158 -9.78 -20.10 21.07
C ILE A 158 -11.05 -19.46 21.66
N GLU A 159 -11.43 -18.26 21.24
CA GLU A 159 -12.65 -17.58 21.66
C GLU A 159 -13.91 -18.38 21.29
N ASN A 160 -13.96 -18.92 20.06
CA ASN A 160 -15.05 -19.79 19.61
C ASN A 160 -15.15 -21.08 20.44
N MET A 161 -14.03 -21.78 20.69
CA MET A 161 -14.03 -22.98 21.54
C MET A 161 -14.49 -22.69 22.97
N ASN A 162 -14.08 -21.56 23.56
CA ASN A 162 -14.52 -21.15 24.89
C ASN A 162 -16.01 -20.82 24.94
N ALA A 163 -16.57 -20.19 23.89
CA ALA A 163 -17.99 -19.90 23.79
C ALA A 163 -18.83 -21.18 23.62
N GLU A 164 -18.36 -22.13 22.81
CA GLU A 164 -19.01 -23.43 22.58
C GLU A 164 -19.01 -24.32 23.85
N LEU A 165 -17.89 -24.31 24.59
CA LEU A 165 -17.77 -24.97 25.90
C LEU A 165 -18.74 -24.37 26.92
N THR A 166 -18.81 -23.03 26.98
CA THR A 166 -19.73 -22.30 27.89
C THR A 166 -21.20 -22.60 27.56
N SER A 167 -21.55 -22.64 26.27
CA SER A 167 -22.91 -23.00 25.82
C SER A 167 -23.28 -24.44 26.18
N SER A 168 -22.33 -25.37 26.04
CA SER A 168 -22.52 -26.78 26.43
C SER A 168 -22.77 -26.93 27.94
N GLN A 169 -21.97 -26.27 28.78
CA GLN A 169 -22.13 -26.29 30.24
C GLN A 169 -23.48 -25.70 30.69
N LEU A 170 -23.98 -24.66 30.01
CA LEU A 170 -25.33 -24.13 30.28
C LEU A 170 -26.43 -25.17 29.97
N GLN A 171 -26.30 -25.94 28.89
CA GLN A 171 -27.27 -27.00 28.54
C GLN A 171 -27.21 -28.23 29.46
N GLU A 172 -26.07 -28.52 30.08
CA GLU A 172 -25.97 -29.59 31.09
C GLU A 172 -26.56 -29.14 32.44
N ASN A 173 -26.36 -27.89 32.82
CA ASN A 173 -26.92 -27.32 34.04
C ASN A 173 -28.45 -27.20 34.00
N THR A 174 -29.07 -26.82 32.88
CA THR A 174 -30.54 -26.82 32.77
C THR A 174 -31.13 -28.22 32.88
N LYS A 175 -30.60 -29.20 32.12
CA LYS A 175 -31.01 -30.61 32.22
C LYS A 175 -30.88 -31.19 33.63
N THR A 176 -29.87 -30.77 34.38
CA THR A 176 -29.69 -31.18 35.78
C THR A 176 -30.74 -30.54 36.71
N THR A 177 -31.17 -29.31 36.41
CA THR A 177 -32.15 -28.57 37.22
C THR A 177 -33.57 -29.11 37.02
N ASP A 178 -33.97 -29.41 35.78
CA ASP A 178 -35.29 -29.94 35.45
C ASP A 178 -35.57 -31.30 36.12
N ASN A 179 -34.54 -32.13 36.32
CA ASN A 179 -34.66 -33.43 37.00
C ASN A 179 -34.86 -33.32 38.52
N ILE A 180 -34.53 -32.19 39.15
CA ILE A 180 -34.67 -32.00 40.60
C ILE A 180 -36.10 -31.57 40.97
N LEU A 181 -36.83 -30.93 40.06
CA LEU A 181 -38.16 -30.36 40.34
C LEU A 181 -39.31 -31.39 40.40
N VAL A 182 -39.03 -32.68 40.20
CA VAL A 182 -40.05 -33.74 40.04
C VAL A 182 -40.36 -34.50 41.34
N PHE A 183 -39.58 -34.32 42.41
CA PHE A 183 -39.70 -35.08 43.66
C PHE A 183 -40.21 -34.26 44.87
N HIS A 184 -41.42 -33.67 44.79
CA HIS A 184 -42.16 -33.28 46.00
C HIS A 184 -43.70 -33.21 45.85
N VAL A 185 -44.34 -34.35 45.56
CA VAL A 185 -45.81 -34.53 45.72
C VAL A 185 -46.14 -36.01 45.98
N GLU A 186 -47.20 -36.37 46.71
CA GLU A 186 -48.05 -35.52 47.58
C GLU A 186 -47.46 -35.53 49.02
N ASP A 187 -48.07 -35.77 50.18
CA ASP A 187 -49.47 -35.93 50.65
C ASP A 187 -49.57 -35.27 52.06
N SER A 188 -50.78 -34.93 52.51
CA SER A 188 -51.03 -34.34 53.83
C SER A 188 -52.47 -34.56 54.31
N THR A 189 -52.71 -35.64 55.06
CA THR A 189 -53.80 -35.74 56.03
C THR A 189 -53.31 -36.48 57.28
N ARG A 190 -53.20 -35.81 58.44
CA ARG A 190 -54.29 -35.50 59.39
C ARG A 190 -54.71 -36.72 60.21
N ASP A 191 -54.38 -36.68 61.51
CA ASP A 191 -55.32 -37.17 62.52
C ASP A 191 -55.27 -36.30 63.78
N ALA A 192 -56.33 -36.33 64.58
CA ALA A 192 -56.46 -35.52 65.79
C ALA A 192 -57.47 -36.11 66.78
N ARG A 193 -56.99 -36.52 67.97
CA ARG A 193 -57.77 -36.49 69.22
C ARG A 193 -56.91 -36.67 70.47
N SER A 194 -57.43 -36.16 71.57
CA SER A 194 -56.80 -36.07 72.89
C SER A 194 -56.64 -37.41 73.59
N LEU A 195 -55.66 -37.47 74.50
CA LEU A 195 -55.96 -37.36 75.94
C LEU A 195 -54.91 -36.47 76.62
#